data_AF-A0A6P6LTG0-F1
#
_entry.id   AF-A0A6P6LTG0-F1
#
_cell.length_a   1.000
_cell.length_b   1.000
_cell.length_c   1.000
_cell.angle_alpha   90.00
_cell.angle_beta   90.00
_cell.angle_gamma   90.00
#
_symmetry.space_group_name_H-M   'P 1'
#
loop_
_entity.id
_entity.type
_entity.pdbx_description
1 polymer ?
#
loop_
_entity_poly.entity_id
_entity_poly.type
_entity_poly.pdbx_seq_one_letter_code
_entity_poly.pdbx_strand_id
1 'polypeptide(L)'
;MSGPCFVRTAARSFAGGSGLFRQTVCCSSKETVTRKMSSRRQTDHLERTASVHREMELFSARVCDIMNESDSVKRLRLEVSHPDFSFRAGQWVDFFIPGVDTVGGFSICSSPGLLRREGVIELAVKNTRHPPAHWIHTKSSDTEQELQPYTINGRISEEELKRHVDPEHTLCYLCGPPPMIEKVNSDLQKVGLSEDRILLRNGGSTTTQIFTVMDASASS
;
A
#
# COMPACT_ATOMS: atom_id res chain seq x y z
N MET A 1 61.92 21.66 4.68
CA MET A 1 63.08 21.60 3.76
C MET A 1 62.70 20.68 2.61
N SER A 2 62.94 20.94 1.33
CA SER A 2 63.23 22.18 0.59
C SER A 2 62.93 21.91 -0.91
N GLY A 3 62.58 22.92 -1.71
CA GLY A 3 62.71 22.85 -3.20
C GLY A 3 64.10 23.34 -3.65
N PRO A 4 64.27 23.91 -4.87
CA PRO A 4 63.31 24.04 -5.99
C PRO A 4 63.94 23.96 -7.43
N CYS A 5 63.15 24.27 -8.48
CA CYS A 5 63.54 24.80 -9.82
C CYS A 5 64.47 23.95 -10.73
N PHE A 6 64.56 24.11 -12.08
CA PHE A 6 64.39 25.24 -13.03
C PHE A 6 63.57 24.82 -14.30
N VAL A 7 62.80 25.62 -15.07
CA VAL A 7 62.58 27.08 -15.32
C VAL A 7 63.29 27.70 -16.57
N ARG A 8 62.66 27.58 -17.76
CA ARG A 8 62.75 28.45 -18.99
C ARG A 8 61.91 27.86 -20.17
N THR A 9 61.49 28.52 -21.27
CA THR A 9 61.69 29.86 -21.92
C THR A 9 60.36 30.36 -22.55
N ALA A 10 60.24 31.61 -23.04
CA ALA A 10 59.07 32.15 -23.76
C ALA A 10 59.42 33.12 -24.92
N ALA A 11 58.52 33.25 -25.92
CA ALA A 11 58.47 34.26 -27.01
C ALA A 11 57.16 34.10 -27.83
N ARG A 12 56.57 35.06 -28.57
CA ARG A 12 56.69 36.54 -28.65
C ARG A 12 55.43 37.15 -29.37
N SER A 13 54.91 38.26 -28.81
CA SER A 13 54.54 39.54 -29.48
C SER A 13 53.31 39.74 -30.41
N PHE A 14 52.50 40.77 -30.05
CA PHE A 14 51.89 41.90 -30.84
C PHE A 14 51.40 41.71 -32.31
N ALA A 15 50.35 42.36 -32.84
CA ALA A 15 49.77 43.69 -32.55
C ALA A 15 48.34 43.91 -33.16
N GLY A 16 47.58 44.91 -32.63
CA GLY A 16 46.46 45.62 -33.33
C GLY A 16 45.11 44.89 -33.47
N GLY A 17 43.94 45.58 -33.55
CA GLY A 17 43.66 47.00 -33.29
C GLY A 17 42.26 47.47 -33.76
N SER A 18 41.62 48.38 -33.00
CA SER A 18 40.53 49.31 -33.39
C SER A 18 39.11 48.79 -33.77
N GLY A 19 38.07 49.47 -33.26
CA GLY A 19 36.65 49.35 -33.67
C GLY A 19 35.73 48.74 -32.58
N LEU A 20 34.97 49.46 -31.74
CA LEU A 20 33.85 50.42 -31.91
C LEU A 20 32.48 49.81 -32.31
N PHE A 21 31.47 50.15 -31.51
CA PHE A 21 30.00 50.13 -31.74
C PHE A 21 29.25 48.80 -31.95
N ARG A 22 28.51 48.38 -30.90
CA ARG A 22 27.04 48.58 -30.70
C ARG A 22 26.31 47.34 -30.17
N GLN A 23 25.27 47.58 -29.35
CA GLN A 23 24.24 46.61 -28.95
C GLN A 23 23.45 46.11 -30.19
N THR A 24 22.64 45.05 -30.17
CA THR A 24 21.31 44.96 -29.50
C THR A 24 20.68 43.56 -29.72
N VAL A 25 19.56 43.28 -29.03
CA VAL A 25 18.57 42.21 -29.27
C VAL A 25 18.90 40.82 -28.68
N CYS A 26 18.16 40.49 -27.61
CA CYS A 26 17.84 39.11 -27.22
C CYS A 26 16.48 38.70 -27.81
N CYS A 27 16.10 37.41 -27.67
CA CYS A 27 14.86 36.78 -28.17
C CYS A 27 14.88 36.51 -29.70
N SER A 28 14.24 35.45 -30.22
CA SER A 28 13.55 34.32 -29.57
C SER A 28 13.41 33.15 -30.56
N SER A 29 13.58 31.90 -30.10
CA SER A 29 12.92 30.73 -30.69
C SER A 29 12.26 29.89 -29.59
N LYS A 30 11.09 29.34 -29.89
CA LYS A 30 10.21 28.66 -28.93
C LYS A 30 10.35 27.15 -29.08
N GLU A 31 10.38 26.41 -27.98
CA GLU A 31 9.86 25.05 -27.98
C GLU A 31 9.22 24.68 -26.63
N THR A 32 7.91 24.91 -26.54
CA THR A 32 7.13 24.64 -25.33
C THR A 32 6.82 23.15 -25.23
N VAL A 33 7.78 22.37 -24.73
CA VAL A 33 7.57 20.94 -24.45
C VAL A 33 6.59 20.80 -23.27
N THR A 34 5.30 20.68 -23.59
CA THR A 34 4.21 20.44 -22.64
C THR A 34 4.29 19.01 -22.08
N ARG A 35 5.22 18.78 -21.14
CA ARG A 35 5.30 17.55 -20.33
C ARG A 35 4.06 17.40 -19.45
N LYS A 36 2.96 16.92 -20.04
CA LYS A 36 1.70 16.57 -19.39
C LYS A 36 1.85 15.29 -18.57
N MET A 37 2.75 15.30 -17.58
CA MET A 37 3.01 14.17 -16.69
C MET A 37 1.88 14.01 -15.68
N SER A 38 0.76 13.44 -16.10
CA SER A 38 -0.24 12.86 -15.19
C SER A 38 0.26 11.53 -14.60
N SER A 39 1.49 11.51 -14.10
CA SER A 39 1.89 10.51 -13.10
C SER A 39 1.13 10.87 -11.84
N ARG A 40 0.11 10.06 -11.50
CA ARG A 40 -0.61 10.19 -10.25
C ARG A 40 0.34 9.75 -9.15
N ARG A 41 1.17 10.69 -8.68
CA ARG A 41 2.13 10.49 -7.58
C ARG A 41 1.38 9.77 -6.47
N GLN A 42 1.83 8.58 -6.12
CA GLN A 42 1.19 7.79 -5.08
C GLN A 42 1.46 8.53 -3.78
N THR A 43 0.49 9.36 -3.37
CA THR A 43 0.48 10.08 -2.09
C THR A 43 0.77 9.09 -0.99
N ASP A 44 1.56 9.50 0.00
CA ASP A 44 1.89 8.63 1.12
C ASP A 44 0.61 8.12 1.80
N HIS A 45 0.68 6.94 2.40
CA HIS A 45 -0.49 6.34 3.04
C HIS A 45 -1.04 7.24 4.16
N LEU A 46 -0.17 7.95 4.90
CA LEU A 46 -0.60 8.92 5.91
C LEU A 46 -1.28 10.14 5.28
N GLU A 47 -0.73 10.71 4.19
CA GLU A 47 -1.37 11.79 3.44
C GLU A 47 -2.79 11.40 2.98
N ARG A 48 -2.90 10.20 2.40
CA ARG A 48 -4.15 9.67 1.83
C ARG A 48 -5.20 9.30 2.89
N THR A 49 -4.79 9.21 4.15
CA THR A 49 -5.66 8.84 5.29
C THR A 49 -5.59 9.84 6.44
N ALA A 50 -5.14 11.07 6.18
CA ALA A 50 -4.93 12.11 7.21
C ALA A 50 -6.22 12.53 7.93
N SER A 51 -7.38 12.37 7.29
CA SER A 51 -8.71 12.61 7.87
C SER A 51 -9.26 11.45 8.69
N VAL A 52 -8.57 10.30 8.74
CA VAL A 52 -9.04 9.10 9.46
C VAL A 52 -8.51 9.14 10.89
N HIS A 53 -9.43 9.03 11.86
CA HIS A 53 -9.11 8.97 13.28
C HIS A 53 -8.14 7.82 13.58
N ARG A 54 -7.16 8.08 14.45
CA ARG A 54 -6.14 7.13 14.89
C ARG A 54 -6.22 6.97 16.39
N GLU A 55 -6.28 5.72 16.85
CA GLU A 55 -5.91 5.39 18.22
C GLU A 55 -4.38 5.58 18.29
N MET A 56 -3.91 6.49 19.15
CA MET A 56 -2.49 6.86 19.24
C MET A 56 -1.61 5.80 19.94
N GLU A 57 -2.20 4.65 20.27
CA GLU A 57 -1.50 3.52 20.88
C GLU A 57 -0.72 2.74 19.81
N LEU A 58 0.58 2.58 20.06
CA LEU A 58 1.51 1.86 19.19
C LEU A 58 1.60 0.40 19.63
N PHE A 59 0.94 -0.49 18.88
CA PHE A 59 0.97 -1.92 19.16
C PHE A 59 2.18 -2.57 18.49
N SER A 60 2.99 -3.27 19.29
CA SER A 60 4.06 -4.13 18.80
C SER A 60 3.48 -5.45 18.30
N ALA A 61 3.80 -5.85 17.07
CA ALA A 61 3.48 -7.17 16.56
C ALA A 61 4.69 -7.88 15.98
N ARG A 62 4.80 -9.18 16.26
CA ARG A 62 5.84 -10.07 15.73
C ARG A 62 5.30 -10.79 14.50
N VAL A 63 6.08 -10.83 13.41
CA VAL A 63 5.78 -11.73 12.29
C VAL A 63 5.91 -13.16 12.78
N CYS A 64 4.81 -13.91 12.82
CA CYS A 64 4.83 -15.31 13.25
C CYS A 64 4.73 -16.30 12.07
N ASP A 65 4.17 -15.89 10.93
CA ASP A 65 4.09 -16.70 9.71
C ASP A 65 3.84 -15.84 8.46
N ILE A 66 4.31 -16.31 7.30
CA ILE A 66 3.99 -15.77 5.97
C ILE A 66 3.74 -16.97 5.06
N MET A 67 2.60 -17.00 4.39
CA MET A 67 2.21 -18.07 3.46
C MET A 67 1.65 -17.52 2.15
N ASN A 68 1.76 -18.30 1.09
CA ASN A 68 1.19 -17.94 -0.21
C ASN A 68 -0.32 -18.26 -0.20
N GLU A 69 -1.13 -17.24 -0.48
CA GLU A 69 -2.59 -17.31 -0.60
C GLU A 69 -3.02 -17.41 -2.08
N SER A 70 -2.18 -16.88 -2.98
CA SER A 70 -2.19 -17.06 -4.43
C SER A 70 -0.89 -16.47 -5.01
N ASP A 71 -0.62 -16.66 -6.31
CA ASP A 71 0.50 -16.08 -7.08
C ASP A 71 0.74 -14.57 -6.84
N SER A 72 -0.30 -13.83 -6.43
CA SER A 72 -0.24 -12.39 -6.22
C SER A 72 -0.62 -11.93 -4.81
N VAL A 73 -0.91 -12.83 -3.86
CA VAL A 73 -1.32 -12.49 -2.49
C VAL A 73 -0.62 -13.40 -1.48
N LYS A 74 -0.02 -12.82 -0.45
CA LYS A 74 0.46 -13.53 0.73
C LYS A 74 -0.43 -13.23 1.92
N ARG A 75 -0.71 -14.25 2.74
CA ARG A 75 -1.29 -14.08 4.08
C ARG A 75 -0.15 -14.00 5.09
N LEU A 76 -0.14 -12.89 5.83
CA LEU A 76 0.84 -12.56 6.86
C LEU A 76 0.16 -12.71 8.22
N ARG A 77 0.66 -13.62 9.07
CA ARG A 77 0.19 -13.80 10.45
C ARG A 77 1.07 -12.96 11.39
N LEU A 78 0.41 -12.22 12.29
CA LEU A 78 1.02 -11.30 13.23
C LEU A 78 0.58 -11.65 14.65
N GLU A 79 1.52 -12.00 15.50
CA GLU A 79 1.29 -12.13 16.94
C GLU A 79 1.33 -10.74 17.58
N VAL A 80 0.27 -10.35 18.30
CA VAL A 80 0.14 -9.04 18.93
C VAL A 80 0.35 -9.18 20.44
N SER A 81 1.42 -8.56 20.95
CA SER A 81 1.87 -8.79 22.34
C SER A 81 1.08 -8.02 23.41
N HIS A 82 0.15 -7.14 23.01
CA HIS A 82 -0.53 -6.23 23.93
C HIS A 82 -1.92 -6.78 24.35
N PRO A 83 -2.19 -6.97 25.66
CA PRO A 83 -3.40 -7.64 26.13
C PRO A 83 -4.68 -6.86 25.82
N ASP A 84 -4.63 -5.52 25.85
CA ASP A 84 -5.78 -4.66 25.60
C ASP A 84 -6.05 -4.42 24.09
N PHE A 85 -5.22 -4.96 23.19
CA PHE A 85 -5.45 -4.79 21.76
C PHE A 85 -6.76 -5.48 21.34
N SER A 86 -7.63 -4.75 20.64
CA SER A 86 -8.87 -5.29 20.10
C SER A 86 -9.31 -4.55 18.84
N PHE A 87 -9.96 -5.27 17.92
CA PHE A 87 -10.45 -4.71 16.65
C PHE A 87 -11.83 -5.26 16.30
N ARG A 88 -12.52 -4.55 15.40
CA ARG A 88 -13.78 -4.94 14.76
C ARG A 88 -13.50 -5.42 13.33
N ALA A 89 -14.23 -6.43 12.88
CA ALA A 89 -14.06 -6.99 11.55
C ALA A 89 -14.17 -5.90 10.47
N GLY A 90 -13.12 -5.75 9.66
CA GLY A 90 -13.03 -4.76 8.60
C GLY A 90 -12.25 -3.48 8.92
N GLN A 91 -11.75 -3.31 10.15
CA GLN A 91 -10.68 -2.34 10.44
C GLN A 91 -9.40 -2.66 9.65
N TRP A 92 -8.53 -1.65 9.55
CA TRP A 92 -7.21 -1.72 8.98
C TRP A 92 -6.13 -1.30 9.98
N VAL A 93 -4.88 -1.61 9.64
CA VAL A 93 -3.70 -1.21 10.42
C VAL A 93 -2.80 -0.29 9.59
N ASP A 94 -2.27 0.74 10.25
CA ASP A 94 -1.09 1.46 9.75
C ASP A 94 0.14 0.63 10.12
N PHE A 95 0.86 0.13 9.11
CA PHE A 95 1.86 -0.93 9.24
C PHE A 95 3.28 -0.36 9.04
N PHE A 96 3.99 -0.16 10.16
CA PHE A 96 5.35 0.39 10.21
C PHE A 96 6.38 -0.74 10.22
N ILE A 97 7.32 -0.70 9.27
CA ILE A 97 8.40 -1.69 9.13
C ILE A 97 9.75 -0.99 9.40
N PRO A 98 10.56 -1.46 10.35
CA PRO A 98 11.91 -0.92 10.56
C PRO A 98 12.75 -0.96 9.27
N GLY A 99 13.33 0.18 8.90
CA GLY A 99 14.13 0.32 7.67
C GLY A 99 13.33 0.50 6.38
N VAL A 100 12.02 0.77 6.43
CA VAL A 100 11.20 1.14 5.27
C VAL A 100 10.54 2.50 5.51
N ASP A 101 10.94 3.52 4.75
CA ASP A 101 10.53 4.93 4.92
C ASP A 101 9.06 5.24 4.54
N THR A 102 8.20 4.23 4.41
CA THR A 102 6.81 4.36 3.93
C THR A 102 5.90 3.46 4.74
N VAL A 103 4.75 3.99 5.17
CA VAL A 103 3.80 3.26 6.02
C VAL A 103 2.85 2.40 5.16
N GLY A 104 2.63 1.15 5.55
CA GLY A 104 1.66 0.27 4.91
C GLY A 104 0.24 0.54 5.41
N GLY A 105 -0.78 0.28 4.57
CA GLY A 105 -2.19 0.33 4.98
C GLY A 105 -2.87 -0.96 4.59
N PHE A 106 -3.17 -1.83 5.56
CA PHE A 106 -3.65 -3.20 5.31
C PHE A 106 -4.90 -3.53 6.12
N SER A 107 -5.94 -4.06 5.49
CA SER A 107 -7.14 -4.55 6.18
C SER A 107 -6.87 -5.87 6.90
N ILE A 108 -7.40 -6.03 8.10
CA ILE A 108 -7.36 -7.29 8.84
C ILE A 108 -8.37 -8.25 8.19
N CYS A 109 -7.91 -9.46 7.81
CA CYS A 109 -8.75 -10.51 7.23
C CYS A 109 -9.18 -11.58 8.26
N SER A 110 -8.43 -11.75 9.36
CA SER A 110 -8.82 -12.62 10.47
C SER A 110 -10.05 -12.08 11.24
N SER A 111 -10.84 -12.98 11.83
CA SER A 111 -11.88 -12.58 12.79
C SER A 111 -11.28 -12.14 14.14
N PRO A 112 -11.95 -11.25 14.91
CA PRO A 112 -11.53 -10.93 16.29
C PRO A 112 -11.55 -12.14 17.26
N GLY A 113 -12.13 -13.27 16.85
CA GLY A 113 -12.06 -14.53 17.60
C GLY A 113 -10.71 -15.24 17.49
N LEU A 114 -9.92 -14.97 16.45
CA LEU A 114 -8.55 -15.47 16.32
C LEU A 114 -7.65 -14.80 17.37
N LEU A 115 -7.67 -13.47 17.42
CA LEU A 115 -6.93 -12.66 18.39
C LEU A 115 -7.21 -13.10 19.84
N ARG A 116 -8.48 -13.29 20.21
CA ARG A 116 -8.86 -13.72 21.57
C ARG A 116 -8.43 -15.16 21.93
N ARG A 117 -8.05 -15.99 20.96
CA ARG A 117 -7.66 -17.40 21.17
C ARG A 117 -6.16 -17.64 21.04
N GLU A 118 -5.54 -16.98 20.07
CA GLU A 118 -4.14 -17.22 19.66
C GLU A 118 -3.24 -15.99 19.82
N GLY A 119 -3.78 -14.81 20.15
CA GLY A 119 -3.03 -13.55 20.13
C GLY A 119 -2.72 -13.06 18.70
N VAL A 120 -3.28 -13.69 17.67
CA VAL A 120 -2.91 -13.46 16.26
C VAL A 120 -3.96 -12.66 15.49
N ILE A 121 -3.49 -11.73 14.65
CA ILE A 121 -4.24 -11.16 13.52
C ILE A 121 -3.60 -11.56 12.19
N GLU A 122 -4.39 -11.53 11.11
CA GLU A 122 -3.94 -11.91 9.77
C GLU A 122 -4.23 -10.78 8.77
N LEU A 123 -3.27 -10.53 7.87
CA LEU A 123 -3.36 -9.54 6.79
C LEU A 123 -3.21 -10.25 5.44
N ALA A 124 -4.12 -9.98 4.50
CA ALA A 124 -4.01 -10.44 3.11
C ALA A 124 -3.38 -9.35 2.24
N VAL A 125 -2.11 -9.53 1.85
CA VAL A 125 -1.31 -8.49 1.18
C VAL A 125 -1.06 -8.86 -0.27
N LYS A 126 -1.61 -8.04 -1.19
CA LYS A 126 -1.37 -8.17 -2.63
C LYS A 126 0.01 -7.63 -3.02
N ASN A 127 0.71 -8.36 -3.88
CA ASN A 127 1.99 -7.96 -4.47
C ASN A 127 1.80 -6.66 -5.28
N THR A 128 2.54 -5.61 -4.90
CA THR A 128 2.58 -4.32 -5.58
C THR A 128 3.96 -3.67 -5.40
N ARG A 129 4.25 -2.63 -6.18
CA ARG A 129 5.48 -1.82 -6.03
C ARG A 129 5.47 -0.88 -4.81
N HIS A 130 4.46 -0.95 -3.94
CA HIS A 130 4.41 -0.16 -2.71
C HIS A 130 5.40 -0.75 -1.69
N PRO A 131 6.34 0.01 -1.09
CA PRO A 131 7.49 -0.59 -0.40
C PRO A 131 7.12 -1.58 0.73
N PRO A 132 6.14 -1.31 1.61
CA PRO A 132 5.67 -2.29 2.60
C PRO A 132 5.09 -3.58 2.01
N ALA A 133 4.35 -3.49 0.90
CA ALA A 133 3.80 -4.68 0.24
C ALA A 133 4.91 -5.49 -0.45
N HIS A 134 5.88 -4.80 -1.04
CA HIS A 134 7.06 -5.44 -1.65
C HIS A 134 7.92 -6.14 -0.58
N TRP A 135 8.15 -5.52 0.58
CA TRP A 135 8.91 -6.11 1.70
C TRP A 135 8.30 -7.46 2.15
N ILE A 136 6.98 -7.50 2.33
CA ILE A 136 6.24 -8.73 2.68
C ILE A 136 6.38 -9.79 1.56
N HIS A 137 6.38 -9.39 0.29
CA HIS A 137 6.55 -10.30 -0.83
C HIS A 137 8.00 -10.76 -1.07
N THR A 138 9.00 -10.04 -0.58
CA THR A 138 10.41 -10.49 -0.59
C THR A 138 10.76 -11.50 0.50
N LYS A 139 9.93 -11.67 1.53
CA LYS A 139 10.10 -12.73 2.53
C LYS A 139 9.65 -14.08 1.94
N SER A 140 10.51 -15.10 2.06
CA SER A 140 10.25 -16.46 1.60
C SER A 140 9.09 -17.10 2.38
N SER A 141 8.37 -18.00 1.72
CA SER A 141 7.25 -18.75 2.30
C SER A 141 7.04 -20.03 1.51
N ASP A 142 7.49 -21.15 2.06
CA ASP A 142 7.46 -22.45 1.38
C ASP A 142 6.17 -23.23 1.69
N THR A 143 5.18 -22.56 2.29
CA THR A 143 3.86 -23.10 2.65
C THR A 143 2.77 -22.42 1.81
N GLU A 144 2.04 -23.24 1.06
CA GLU A 144 0.75 -22.94 0.47
C GLU A 144 -0.33 -23.57 1.38
N GLN A 145 -1.40 -22.85 1.69
CA GLN A 145 -2.52 -23.41 2.46
C GLN A 145 -3.78 -23.41 1.60
N GLU A 146 -4.33 -24.61 1.36
CA GLU A 146 -5.55 -24.76 0.57
C GLU A 146 -6.77 -24.20 1.33
N LEU A 147 -7.41 -23.18 0.77
CA LEU A 147 -8.53 -22.43 1.39
C LEU A 147 -9.90 -23.11 1.22
N GLN A 148 -9.92 -24.42 1.01
CA GLN A 148 -11.16 -25.20 0.86
C GLN A 148 -11.76 -25.54 2.24
N PRO A 149 -13.09 -25.65 2.37
CA PRO A 149 -14.11 -25.71 1.32
C PRO A 149 -14.80 -24.37 0.97
N TYR A 150 -14.38 -23.24 1.56
CA TYR A 150 -15.15 -21.98 1.50
C TYR A 150 -14.74 -21.02 0.37
N THR A 151 -13.82 -21.43 -0.51
CA THR A 151 -13.24 -20.54 -1.54
C THR A 151 -13.70 -20.92 -2.95
N ILE A 152 -14.63 -20.13 -3.50
CA ILE A 152 -15.15 -20.27 -4.86
C ILE A 152 -14.29 -19.45 -5.82
N ASN A 153 -13.58 -20.13 -6.73
CA ASN A 153 -12.73 -19.49 -7.73
C ASN A 153 -13.55 -19.08 -8.98
N GLY A 154 -13.65 -17.78 -9.26
CA GLY A 154 -14.33 -17.29 -10.47
C GLY A 154 -14.67 -15.80 -10.44
N ARG A 155 -15.59 -15.38 -11.32
CA ARG A 155 -16.30 -14.10 -11.19
C ARG A 155 -17.62 -14.33 -10.46
N ILE A 156 -17.96 -13.45 -9.53
CA ILE A 156 -19.26 -13.47 -8.85
C ILE A 156 -20.39 -13.32 -9.88
N SER A 157 -21.31 -14.28 -9.88
CA SER A 157 -22.46 -14.35 -10.78
C SER A 157 -23.77 -14.34 -9.99
N GLU A 158 -24.88 -14.02 -10.67
CA GLU A 158 -26.19 -13.89 -10.05
C GLU A 158 -26.71 -15.25 -9.52
N GLU A 159 -26.33 -16.34 -10.19
CA GLU A 159 -26.66 -17.73 -9.86
C GLU A 159 -25.85 -18.28 -8.67
N GLU A 160 -24.68 -17.68 -8.38
CA GLU A 160 -23.91 -17.95 -7.16
C GLU A 160 -24.52 -17.25 -5.95
N LEU A 161 -24.95 -15.99 -6.14
CA LEU A 161 -25.64 -15.20 -5.11
C LEU A 161 -26.99 -15.83 -4.74
N LYS A 162 -27.80 -16.27 -5.71
CA LYS A 162 -29.09 -16.96 -5.48
C LYS A 162 -28.99 -18.25 -4.67
N ARG A 163 -27.81 -18.86 -4.56
CA ARG A 163 -27.57 -20.06 -3.73
C ARG A 163 -27.12 -19.76 -2.30
N HIS A 164 -26.74 -18.51 -2.01
CA HIS A 164 -26.08 -18.13 -0.75
C HIS A 164 -26.68 -16.89 -0.07
N VAL A 165 -27.56 -16.15 -0.75
CA VAL A 165 -28.18 -14.91 -0.25
C VAL A 165 -29.68 -15.12 -0.05
N ASP A 166 -30.07 -15.23 1.22
CA ASP A 166 -31.44 -15.05 1.69
C ASP A 166 -31.77 -13.54 1.75
N PRO A 167 -32.76 -13.01 1.01
CA PRO A 167 -33.09 -11.59 1.01
C PRO A 167 -33.58 -11.01 2.35
N GLU A 168 -34.21 -11.82 3.20
CA GLU A 168 -34.78 -11.38 4.49
C GLU A 168 -33.74 -11.44 5.62
N HIS A 169 -32.78 -12.37 5.53
CA HIS A 169 -31.85 -12.68 6.63
C HIS A 169 -30.39 -12.32 6.34
N THR A 170 -29.94 -12.22 5.08
CA THR A 170 -28.54 -11.92 4.75
C THR A 170 -28.23 -10.43 4.90
N LEU A 171 -27.00 -10.09 5.32
CA LEU A 171 -26.45 -8.73 5.30
C LEU A 171 -25.15 -8.76 4.48
N CYS A 172 -25.11 -8.07 3.35
CA CYS A 172 -23.99 -8.12 2.43
C CYS A 172 -23.04 -6.94 2.64
N TYR A 173 -21.73 -7.22 2.78
CA TYR A 173 -20.68 -6.20 2.80
C TYR A 173 -19.87 -6.27 1.51
N LEU A 174 -19.76 -5.16 0.77
CA LEU A 174 -19.03 -5.10 -0.50
C LEU A 174 -17.75 -4.25 -0.37
N CYS A 175 -16.63 -4.80 -0.83
CA CYS A 175 -15.35 -4.10 -0.93
C CYS A 175 -14.55 -4.62 -2.13
N GLY A 176 -13.96 -3.73 -2.93
CA GLY A 176 -13.21 -4.09 -4.14
C GLY A 176 -13.13 -2.95 -5.15
N PRO A 177 -12.75 -3.23 -6.41
CA PRO A 177 -12.77 -2.25 -7.49
C PRO A 177 -14.20 -1.75 -7.78
N PRO A 178 -14.43 -0.47 -8.13
CA PRO A 178 -15.78 0.05 -8.38
C PRO A 178 -16.61 -0.76 -9.40
N PRO A 179 -16.08 -1.20 -10.57
CA PRO A 179 -16.85 -2.01 -11.51
C PRO A 179 -17.27 -3.39 -10.97
N MET A 180 -16.58 -3.90 -9.93
CA MET A 180 -16.98 -5.12 -9.24
C MET A 180 -18.11 -4.84 -8.25
N ILE A 181 -18.00 -3.75 -7.49
CA ILE A 181 -19.03 -3.30 -6.54
C ILE A 181 -20.33 -2.98 -7.28
N GLU A 182 -20.26 -2.20 -8.35
CA GLU A 182 -21.40 -1.80 -9.20
C GLU A 182 -22.15 -3.03 -9.75
N LYS A 183 -21.42 -4.01 -10.31
CA LYS A 183 -22.02 -5.27 -10.79
C LYS A 183 -22.67 -6.07 -9.66
N VAL A 184 -21.93 -6.34 -8.58
CA VAL A 184 -22.41 -7.22 -7.50
C VAL A 184 -23.59 -6.60 -6.75
N ASN A 185 -23.60 -5.27 -6.57
CA ASN A 185 -24.76 -4.56 -6.04
C ASN A 185 -26.00 -4.73 -6.94
N SER A 186 -25.86 -4.52 -8.25
CA SER A 186 -26.96 -4.73 -9.20
C SER A 186 -27.45 -6.18 -9.21
N ASP A 187 -26.55 -7.16 -9.12
CA ASP A 187 -26.94 -8.57 -9.08
C ASP A 187 -27.66 -8.93 -7.77
N LEU A 188 -27.18 -8.46 -6.60
CA LEU A 188 -27.85 -8.64 -5.30
C LEU A 188 -29.27 -8.07 -5.29
N GLN A 189 -29.48 -6.89 -5.89
CA GLN A 189 -30.80 -6.26 -6.00
C GLN A 189 -31.78 -7.13 -6.82
N LYS A 190 -31.32 -7.82 -7.88
CA LYS A 190 -32.16 -8.76 -8.64
C LYS A 190 -32.46 -10.06 -7.90
N VAL A 191 -31.63 -10.45 -6.92
CA VAL A 191 -31.93 -11.54 -5.98
C VAL A 191 -33.01 -11.12 -4.97
N GLY A 192 -33.33 -9.82 -4.89
CA GLY A 192 -34.35 -9.25 -4.01
C GLY A 192 -33.78 -8.65 -2.72
N LEU A 193 -32.46 -8.59 -2.56
CA LEU A 193 -31.84 -8.00 -1.38
C LEU A 193 -31.96 -6.46 -1.43
N SER A 194 -32.58 -5.89 -0.40
CA SER A 194 -32.82 -4.44 -0.27
C SER A 194 -31.53 -3.64 -0.05
N GLU A 195 -31.50 -2.37 -0.49
CA GLU A 195 -30.29 -1.53 -0.47
C GLU A 195 -29.76 -1.25 0.95
N ASP A 196 -30.63 -1.15 1.96
CA ASP A 196 -30.25 -1.01 3.38
C ASP A 196 -29.45 -2.21 3.90
N ARG A 197 -29.52 -3.34 3.20
CA ARG A 197 -28.81 -4.60 3.51
C ARG A 197 -27.54 -4.79 2.67
N ILE A 198 -27.13 -3.80 1.87
CA ILE A 198 -25.90 -3.83 1.05
C ILE A 198 -24.96 -2.70 1.50
N LEU A 199 -24.00 -3.04 2.35
CA LEU A 199 -23.09 -2.09 2.99
C LEU A 199 -21.75 -2.01 2.25
N LEU A 200 -21.53 -0.91 1.53
CA LEU A 200 -20.26 -0.63 0.87
C LEU A 200 -19.19 -0.24 1.90
N ARG A 201 -18.03 -0.92 1.93
CA ARG A 201 -16.89 -0.48 2.75
C ARG A 201 -16.17 0.70 2.09
N ASN A 202 -16.77 1.88 2.21
CA ASN A 202 -16.07 3.15 2.06
C ASN A 202 -15.01 3.24 3.18
N GLY A 203 -13.74 3.09 2.82
CA GLY A 203 -12.62 2.99 3.78
C GLY A 203 -12.25 4.31 4.44
N GLY A 204 -13.14 4.84 5.28
CA GLY A 204 -12.98 6.19 5.87
C GLY A 204 -13.73 6.47 7.17
N SER A 205 -14.24 5.45 7.89
CA SER A 205 -14.90 5.68 9.19
C SER A 205 -14.82 4.49 10.16
N THR A 206 -13.60 3.99 10.39
CA THR A 206 -13.25 3.11 11.52
C THR A 206 -11.88 3.53 12.03
N THR A 207 -11.63 3.54 13.35
CA THR A 207 -10.33 3.96 13.86
C THR A 207 -9.19 3.14 13.26
N THR A 208 -8.18 3.84 12.77
CA THR A 208 -6.90 3.24 12.37
C THR A 208 -6.10 2.90 13.64
N GLN A 209 -5.66 1.65 13.74
CA GLN A 209 -4.78 1.19 14.82
C GLN A 209 -3.35 1.07 14.29
N ILE A 210 -2.38 1.52 15.09
CA ILE A 210 -1.01 1.71 14.62
C ILE A 210 -0.15 0.53 15.06
N PHE A 211 0.50 -0.11 14.09
CA PHE A 211 1.27 -1.34 14.27
C PHE A 211 2.74 -1.13 13.90
N THR A 212 3.64 -1.39 14.85
CA THR A 212 5.07 -1.47 14.59
C THR A 212 5.48 -2.94 14.54
N VAL A 213 6.07 -3.34 13.42
CA VAL A 213 6.55 -4.70 13.20
C VAL A 213 7.89 -4.91 13.89
N MET A 214 7.97 -5.96 14.70
CA MET A 214 9.23 -6.57 15.12
C MET A 214 9.51 -7.76 14.20
N ASP A 215 10.63 -7.71 13.47
CA ASP A 215 11.05 -8.82 12.61
C ASP A 215 11.48 -10.00 13.49
N ALA A 216 11.04 -11.22 13.15
CA ALA A 216 11.42 -12.42 13.88
C ALA A 216 12.89 -12.81 13.67
N SER A 217 13.60 -12.19 12.72
CA SER A 217 15.03 -12.40 12.48
C SER A 217 15.96 -11.73 13.52
N ALA A 218 15.47 -11.45 14.71
CA ALA A 218 16.24 -10.99 15.88
C ALA A 218 16.17 -12.04 17.00
N SER A 219 16.60 -13.27 16.71
CA SER A 219 16.63 -14.38 17.68
C SER A 219 17.71 -15.40 17.33
N SER A 220 18.85 -15.28 18.04
CA SER A 220 20.14 -15.99 17.85
C SER A 220 21.05 -15.40 16.76
#